data_AF-A0A1V5JGP7-F1
#
_entry.id   AF-A0A1V5JGP7-F1
#
_cell.length_a   1.000
_cell.length_b   1.000
_cell.length_c   1.000
_cell.angle_alpha   90.00
_cell.angle_beta   90.00
_cell.angle_gamma   90.00
#
_symmetry.space_group_name_H-M   'P 1'
#
loop_
_entity.id
_entity.type
_entity.pdbx_description
1 polymer ?
#
loop_
_entity_poly.entity_id
_entity_poly.type
_entity_poly.pdbx_seq_one_letter_code
_entity_poly.pdbx_strand_id
1 'polypeptide(L)'
;MMMVSALRGMATAGFIPPILLAGAMAVSLLHLGVPRRSWRAVLNILSSPLSREIAMVLLLAFVSLAGWLKSDLFPPLITGLLALLTLISVDNVYFAADRSFSLKLHSGQAFFTGLYAVTWFIEPTILFIVFSMLAALSVVMRYKSTEAGSLARTLYYIRAMALPVVFMLIYPDSPLTDIAALVVFMAGLIADRLLFYCDIRPPNIKDRLTEHLEKEYEKKRDKQRQNAGIS
;
A
#
# COMPACT_ATOMS: atom_id res chain seq x y z
N MET A 1 -10.90 7.52 9.40
CA MET A 1 -11.93 7.60 10.45
C MET A 1 -11.77 6.56 11.54
N MET A 2 -11.73 5.25 11.27
CA MET A 2 -11.68 4.22 12.33
C MET A 2 -10.42 4.25 13.22
N MET A 3 -9.23 4.44 12.64
CA MET A 3 -8.00 4.60 13.44
C MET A 3 -8.01 5.92 14.22
N VAL A 4 -8.61 6.96 13.66
CA VAL A 4 -8.76 8.28 14.30
C VAL A 4 -9.74 8.20 15.47
N SER A 5 -10.88 7.51 15.31
CA SER A 5 -11.85 7.27 16.37
C SER A 5 -11.28 6.38 17.46
N ALA A 6 -10.47 5.38 17.09
CA ALA A 6 -9.71 4.56 18.04
C ALA A 6 -8.79 5.37 18.94
N LEU A 7 -8.05 6.32 18.35
CA LEU A 7 -7.08 7.14 19.06
C LEU A 7 -7.72 8.29 19.84
N ARG A 8 -8.84 8.85 19.36
CA ARG A 8 -9.56 9.95 20.03
C ARG A 8 -10.64 9.47 21.02
N GLY A 9 -10.90 8.15 21.13
CA GLY A 9 -11.95 7.60 22.01
C GLY A 9 -13.38 8.02 21.63
N MET A 10 -13.61 8.50 20.41
CA MET A 10 -14.91 9.00 19.97
C MET A 10 -15.73 7.89 19.31
N ALA A 11 -16.95 7.68 19.79
CA ALA A 11 -17.91 6.73 19.25
C ALA A 11 -18.71 7.32 18.08
N THR A 12 -18.06 7.56 16.94
CA THR A 12 -18.78 7.85 15.69
C THR A 12 -18.17 7.07 14.54
N ALA A 13 -18.45 5.77 14.52
CA ALA A 13 -18.33 5.00 13.30
C ALA A 13 -19.44 5.47 12.34
N GLY A 14 -19.16 6.48 11.51
CA GLY A 14 -20.07 6.86 10.42
C GLY A 14 -20.27 5.69 9.43
N PHE A 15 -21.26 5.75 8.56
CA PHE A 15 -21.54 4.68 7.58
C PHE A 15 -20.50 4.60 6.43
N ILE A 16 -19.59 5.59 6.34
CA ILE A 16 -18.61 5.70 5.25
C ILE A 16 -17.59 4.55 5.22
N PRO A 17 -16.93 4.15 6.34
CA PRO A 17 -15.93 3.09 6.31
C PRO A 17 -16.44 1.73 5.82
N PRO A 18 -17.61 1.19 6.24
CA PRO A 18 -18.09 -0.08 5.68
C PRO A 18 -18.42 0.02 4.19
N ILE A 19 -18.91 1.16 3.68
CA ILE A 19 -19.12 1.35 2.24
C ILE A 19 -17.78 1.29 1.49
N LEU A 20 -16.76 2.02 1.96
CA LEU A 20 -15.45 2.04 1.30
C LEU A 20 -14.80 0.66 1.29
N LEU A 21 -14.91 -0.11 2.38
CA LEU A 21 -14.38 -1.47 2.47
C LEU A 21 -15.16 -2.44 1.58
N ALA A 22 -16.49 -2.32 1.48
CA ALA A 22 -17.30 -3.09 0.55
C ALA A 22 -16.94 -2.77 -0.90
N GLY A 23 -16.72 -1.50 -1.24
CA GLY A 23 -16.25 -1.06 -2.56
C GLY A 23 -14.87 -1.62 -2.89
N ALA A 24 -13.91 -1.56 -1.95
CA ALA A 24 -12.59 -2.16 -2.11
C ALA A 24 -12.69 -3.67 -2.37
N MET A 25 -13.52 -4.38 -1.60
CA MET A 25 -13.79 -5.81 -1.82
C MET A 25 -14.42 -6.10 -3.18
N ALA A 26 -15.35 -5.26 -3.65
CA ALA A 26 -15.96 -5.42 -4.95
C ALA A 26 -14.93 -5.29 -6.08
N VAL A 27 -14.05 -4.28 -6.02
CA VAL A 27 -12.93 -4.12 -6.96
C VAL A 27 -11.98 -5.32 -6.87
N SER A 28 -11.70 -5.81 -5.66
CA SER A 28 -10.90 -7.01 -5.44
C SER A 28 -11.50 -8.28 -6.04
N LEU A 29 -12.83 -8.39 -6.13
CA LEU A 29 -13.50 -9.53 -6.77
C LEU A 29 -13.57 -9.39 -8.29
N LEU A 30 -13.82 -8.18 -8.79
CA LEU A 30 -14.00 -7.90 -10.21
C LEU A 30 -12.70 -8.02 -11.01
N HIS A 31 -11.54 -7.74 -10.41
CA HIS A 31 -10.25 -7.89 -11.10
C HIS A 31 -9.75 -9.35 -11.18
N LEU A 32 -10.40 -10.31 -10.51
CA LEU A 32 -10.00 -11.71 -10.56
C LEU A 32 -10.44 -12.33 -11.89
N GLY A 33 -9.53 -13.06 -12.54
CA GLY A 33 -9.83 -13.73 -13.81
C GLY A 33 -10.94 -14.81 -13.70
N VAL A 34 -11.23 -15.32 -12.50
CA VAL A 34 -12.32 -16.29 -12.26
C VAL A 34 -13.06 -15.96 -10.96
N PRO A 35 -13.99 -14.98 -10.97
CA PRO A 35 -14.62 -14.47 -9.76
C PRO A 35 -15.46 -15.54 -9.03
N ARG A 36 -16.04 -16.51 -9.74
CA ARG A 36 -16.84 -17.60 -9.14
C ARG A 36 -16.03 -18.54 -8.23
N ARG A 37 -14.69 -18.56 -8.37
CA ARG A 37 -13.79 -19.38 -7.54
C ARG A 37 -13.13 -18.58 -6.42
N SER A 38 -13.46 -17.30 -6.25
CA SER A 38 -12.89 -16.39 -5.25
C SER A 38 -13.11 -16.86 -3.82
N TRP A 39 -14.19 -17.60 -3.54
CA TRP A 39 -14.47 -18.18 -2.21
C TRP A 39 -13.32 -19.05 -1.69
N ARG A 40 -12.56 -19.71 -2.59
CA ARG A 40 -11.38 -20.51 -2.22
C ARG A 40 -10.26 -19.66 -1.62
N ALA A 41 -10.23 -18.37 -1.92
CA ALA A 41 -9.24 -17.45 -1.38
C ALA A 41 -9.37 -17.28 0.13
N VAL A 42 -10.50 -17.60 0.76
CA VAL A 42 -10.67 -17.53 2.22
C VAL A 42 -10.22 -18.83 2.93
N LEU A 43 -10.04 -19.92 2.19
CA LEU A 43 -9.70 -21.23 2.79
C LEU A 43 -8.20 -21.42 3.11
N ASN A 44 -7.33 -20.51 2.67
CA ASN A 44 -5.88 -20.70 2.75
C ASN A 44 -5.16 -19.53 3.45
N ILE A 45 -5.72 -19.08 4.57
CA ILE A 45 -5.26 -17.91 5.33
C ILE A 45 -3.84 -18.11 5.86
N LEU A 46 -3.44 -19.36 6.15
CA LEU A 46 -2.12 -19.61 6.74
C LEU A 46 -0.97 -19.49 5.73
N SER A 47 -1.17 -19.91 4.47
CA SER A 47 -0.07 -19.97 3.50
C SER A 47 -0.10 -18.87 2.43
N SER A 48 -1.25 -18.24 2.19
CA SER A 48 -1.41 -17.24 1.13
C SER A 48 -1.48 -15.81 1.69
N PRO A 49 -0.54 -14.91 1.35
CA PRO A 49 -0.64 -13.47 1.64
C PRO A 49 -1.93 -12.84 1.14
N LEU A 50 -2.37 -13.20 -0.08
CA LEU A 50 -3.63 -12.72 -0.67
C LEU A 50 -4.85 -13.18 0.12
N SER A 51 -4.82 -14.42 0.64
CA SER A 51 -5.90 -14.95 1.49
C SER A 51 -6.01 -14.16 2.79
N ARG A 52 -4.87 -13.84 3.42
CA ARG A 52 -4.82 -13.00 4.63
C ARG A 52 -5.36 -11.62 4.36
N GLU A 53 -5.00 -10.99 3.24
CA GLU A 53 -5.51 -9.66 2.88
C GLU A 53 -7.04 -9.68 2.81
N ILE A 54 -7.62 -10.60 2.02
CA ILE A 54 -9.06 -10.72 1.86
C ILE A 54 -9.75 -10.97 3.21
N ALA A 55 -9.21 -11.87 4.03
CA ALA A 55 -9.77 -12.16 5.35
C ALA A 55 -9.74 -10.94 6.28
N MET A 56 -8.63 -10.20 6.30
CA MET A 56 -8.46 -9.01 7.14
C MET A 56 -9.38 -7.87 6.69
N VAL A 57 -9.50 -7.63 5.39
CA VAL A 57 -10.41 -6.61 4.84
C VAL A 57 -11.86 -6.98 5.14
N LEU A 58 -12.26 -8.24 4.97
CA LEU A 58 -13.61 -8.71 5.32
C LEU A 58 -13.90 -8.56 6.81
N LEU A 59 -12.96 -8.95 7.67
CA LEU A 59 -13.10 -8.83 9.11
C LEU A 59 -13.22 -7.36 9.53
N LEU A 60 -12.40 -6.48 8.95
CA LEU A 60 -12.49 -5.04 9.19
C LEU A 60 -13.81 -4.46 8.68
N ALA A 61 -14.30 -4.88 7.51
CA ALA A 61 -15.59 -4.45 6.98
C ALA A 61 -16.74 -4.85 7.89
N PHE A 62 -16.70 -6.09 8.40
CA PHE A 62 -17.67 -6.60 9.35
C PHE A 62 -17.66 -5.80 10.66
N VAL A 63 -16.48 -5.62 11.27
CA VAL A 63 -16.33 -4.83 12.51
C VAL A 63 -16.80 -3.39 12.31
N SER A 64 -16.50 -2.78 11.15
CA SER A 64 -16.96 -1.44 10.80
C SER A 64 -18.48 -1.35 10.71
N LEU A 65 -19.11 -2.31 10.02
CA LEU A 65 -20.56 -2.35 9.84
C LEU A 65 -21.28 -2.61 11.16
N ALA A 66 -20.78 -3.55 11.95
CA ALA A 66 -21.34 -3.91 13.23
C ALA A 66 -21.15 -2.79 14.27
N GLY A 67 -20.02 -2.08 14.25
CA GLY A 67 -19.79 -0.87 15.03
C GLY A 67 -20.69 0.30 14.61
N TRP A 68 -21.05 0.41 13.32
CA TRP A 68 -22.05 1.37 12.87
C TRP A 68 -23.47 1.02 13.37
N LEU A 69 -23.85 -0.26 13.34
CA LEU A 69 -25.14 -0.74 13.87
C LEU A 69 -25.24 -0.57 15.39
N LYS A 70 -24.13 -0.79 16.11
CA LYS A 70 -24.04 -0.64 17.57
C LYS A 70 -22.64 -0.16 17.95
N SER A 71 -22.53 1.12 18.31
CA SER A 71 -21.27 1.84 18.53
C SER A 71 -20.33 1.19 19.56
N ASP A 72 -20.90 0.55 20.58
CA ASP A 72 -20.13 0.00 21.71
C ASP A 72 -19.89 -1.52 21.59
N LEU A 73 -20.18 -2.11 20.42
CA LEU A 73 -20.01 -3.54 20.22
C LEU A 73 -18.53 -3.95 20.24
N PHE A 74 -17.64 -3.10 19.73
CA PHE A 74 -16.20 -3.35 19.69
C PHE A 74 -15.43 -2.17 20.28
N PRO A 75 -14.52 -2.40 21.25
CA PRO A 75 -13.64 -1.37 21.75
C PRO A 75 -12.87 -0.67 20.60
N PRO A 76 -12.73 0.66 20.64
CA PRO A 76 -12.06 1.40 19.57
C PRO A 76 -10.62 0.91 19.32
N LEU A 77 -9.89 0.50 20.37
CA LEU A 77 -8.55 -0.09 20.27
C LEU A 77 -8.52 -1.35 19.38
N ILE A 78 -9.50 -2.24 19.51
CA ILE A 78 -9.57 -3.48 18.72
C ILE A 78 -9.76 -3.14 17.24
N THR A 79 -10.65 -2.20 16.95
CA THR A 79 -10.90 -1.74 15.58
C THR A 79 -9.66 -1.06 14.98
N GLY A 80 -8.93 -0.27 15.77
CA GLY A 80 -7.67 0.35 15.36
C GLY A 80 -6.57 -0.68 15.05
N LEU A 81 -6.39 -1.68 15.91
CA LEU A 81 -5.45 -2.78 15.69
C LEU A 81 -5.81 -3.59 14.45
N LEU A 82 -7.09 -3.86 14.24
CA LEU A 82 -7.56 -4.57 13.06
C LEU A 82 -7.29 -3.79 11.77
N ALA A 83 -7.48 -2.46 11.80
CA ALA A 83 -7.11 -1.60 10.67
C ALA A 83 -5.61 -1.63 10.37
N LEU A 84 -4.75 -1.58 11.39
CA LEU A 84 -3.30 -1.70 11.23
C LEU A 84 -2.89 -3.05 10.62
N LEU A 85 -3.42 -4.14 11.16
CA LEU A 85 -3.16 -5.49 10.64
C LEU A 85 -3.65 -5.65 9.20
N THR A 86 -4.75 -4.99 8.84
CA THR A 86 -5.25 -4.97 7.46
C THR A 86 -4.25 -4.28 6.53
N LEU A 87 -3.71 -3.12 6.90
CA LEU A 87 -2.70 -2.43 6.10
C LEU A 87 -1.42 -3.27 5.93
N ILE A 88 -0.96 -3.92 7.01
CA ILE A 88 0.19 -4.84 6.96
C ILE A 88 -0.11 -6.01 6.02
N SER A 89 -1.33 -6.54 6.05
CA SER A 89 -1.72 -7.64 5.19
C SER A 89 -1.73 -7.26 3.71
N VAL A 90 -2.12 -6.01 3.38
CA VAL A 90 -2.05 -5.47 2.01
C VAL A 90 -0.59 -5.42 1.55
N ASP A 91 0.32 -4.87 2.34
CA ASP A 91 1.74 -4.79 1.96
C ASP A 91 2.40 -6.17 1.79
N ASN A 92 2.00 -7.15 2.61
CA ASN A 92 2.48 -8.53 2.48
C ASN A 92 2.17 -9.17 1.12
N VAL A 93 1.09 -8.76 0.43
CA VAL A 93 0.79 -9.23 -0.92
C VAL A 93 1.83 -8.72 -1.91
N TYR A 94 2.20 -7.46 -1.80
CA TYR A 94 3.24 -6.88 -2.65
C TYR A 94 4.62 -7.46 -2.36
N PHE A 95 4.98 -7.68 -1.09
CA PHE A 95 6.26 -8.32 -0.73
C PHE A 95 6.34 -9.79 -1.13
N ALA A 96 5.20 -10.46 -1.24
CA ALA A 96 5.16 -11.82 -1.77
C ALA A 96 5.34 -11.85 -3.28
N ALA A 97 4.85 -10.83 -3.99
CA ALA A 97 5.04 -10.66 -5.42
C ALA A 97 6.47 -10.24 -5.74
N ASP A 98 7.00 -9.20 -5.10
CA ASP A 98 8.36 -8.69 -5.30
C ASP A 98 9.13 -8.69 -3.98
N ARG A 99 10.24 -9.44 -3.94
CA ARG A 99 11.06 -9.62 -2.73
C ARG A 99 12.18 -8.58 -2.60
N SER A 100 12.25 -7.60 -3.48
CA SER A 100 13.31 -6.59 -3.46
C SER A 100 13.30 -5.79 -2.15
N PHE A 101 14.48 -5.52 -1.60
CA PHE A 101 14.63 -4.77 -0.36
C PHE A 101 14.23 -3.29 -0.52
N SER A 102 14.40 -2.73 -1.72
CA SER A 102 13.94 -1.38 -2.07
C SER A 102 12.42 -1.21 -1.91
N LEU A 103 11.65 -2.28 -2.11
CA LEU A 103 10.20 -2.25 -1.92
C LEU A 103 9.82 -2.14 -0.44
N LYS A 104 10.62 -2.76 0.45
CA LYS A 104 10.36 -2.84 1.90
C LYS A 104 10.61 -1.52 2.64
N LEU A 105 11.32 -0.57 2.05
CA LEU A 105 11.58 0.75 2.63
C LEU A 105 10.84 1.88 1.91
N HIS A 106 9.84 1.55 1.10
CA HIS A 106 9.11 2.52 0.31
C HIS A 106 8.00 3.21 1.12
N SER A 107 7.99 4.54 1.15
CA SER A 107 6.93 5.34 1.83
C SER A 107 5.53 5.13 1.23
N GLY A 108 5.42 4.98 -0.09
CA GLY A 108 4.21 4.49 -0.77
C GLY A 108 3.65 3.12 -0.34
N GLN A 109 4.20 2.41 0.65
CA GLN A 109 3.55 1.25 1.30
C GLN A 109 2.18 1.63 1.89
N ALA A 110 1.23 0.70 1.87
CA ALA A 110 -0.12 0.93 2.38
C ALA A 110 -0.10 1.22 3.88
N PHE A 111 0.74 0.52 4.64
CA PHE A 111 0.94 0.74 6.07
C PHE A 111 1.45 2.14 6.37
N PHE A 112 2.56 2.55 5.76
CA PHE A 112 3.13 3.87 5.99
C PHE A 112 2.20 4.99 5.51
N THR A 113 1.65 4.86 4.29
CA THR A 113 0.72 5.83 3.70
C THR A 113 -0.53 5.97 4.56
N GLY A 114 -1.09 4.87 5.05
CA GLY A 114 -2.28 4.87 5.91
C GLY A 114 -2.02 5.52 7.27
N LEU A 115 -0.90 5.19 7.92
CA LEU A 115 -0.48 5.85 9.15
C LEU A 115 -0.26 7.35 8.96
N TYR A 116 0.45 7.74 7.89
CA TYR A 116 0.71 9.14 7.60
C TYR A 116 -0.59 9.90 7.29
N ALA A 117 -1.52 9.31 6.55
CA ALA A 117 -2.82 9.92 6.29
C ALA A 117 -3.61 10.16 7.60
N VAL A 118 -3.51 9.24 8.55
CA VAL A 118 -4.21 9.32 9.84
C VAL A 118 -3.66 10.45 10.71
N THR A 119 -2.36 10.76 10.65
CA THR A 119 -1.78 11.85 11.47
C THR A 119 -2.33 13.23 11.11
N TRP A 120 -2.84 13.43 9.90
CA TRP A 120 -3.55 14.67 9.53
C TRP A 120 -4.76 14.95 10.42
N PHE A 121 -5.46 13.89 10.85
CA PHE A 121 -6.70 14.00 11.59
C PHE A 121 -6.52 13.86 13.11
N ILE A 122 -5.27 13.78 13.58
CA ILE A 122 -4.96 13.50 14.99
C ILE A 122 -4.04 14.57 15.55
N GLU A 123 -4.42 15.11 16.69
CA GLU A 123 -3.53 15.87 17.56
C GLU A 123 -2.77 14.92 18.50
N PRO A 124 -1.48 15.15 18.80
CA PRO A 124 -0.69 16.34 18.47
C PRO A 124 -0.03 16.30 17.08
N THR A 125 0.16 17.50 16.48
CA THR A 125 0.80 17.74 15.17
C THR A 125 2.23 17.21 15.06
N ILE A 126 2.87 16.89 16.20
CA ILE A 126 4.20 16.28 16.25
C ILE A 126 4.25 14.99 15.43
N LEU A 127 3.21 14.14 15.49
CA LEU A 127 3.17 12.92 14.69
C LEU A 127 3.14 13.24 13.19
N PHE A 128 2.36 14.24 12.79
CA PHE A 128 2.32 14.68 11.40
C PHE A 128 3.70 15.18 10.93
N ILE A 129 4.41 15.94 11.75
CA ILE A 129 5.77 16.42 11.44
C ILE A 129 6.74 15.24 11.30
N VAL A 130 6.76 14.30 12.26
CA VAL A 130 7.65 13.13 12.22
C VAL A 130 7.41 12.29 10.96
N PHE A 131 6.16 11.98 10.63
CA PHE A 131 5.85 11.24 9.40
C PHE A 131 6.17 12.04 8.12
N SER A 132 6.04 13.36 8.15
CA SER A 132 6.46 14.23 7.05
C SER A 132 7.98 14.22 6.84
N MET A 133 8.76 14.17 7.93
CA MET A 133 10.21 14.02 7.86
C MET A 133 10.60 12.65 7.28
N LEU A 134 9.94 11.57 7.72
CA LEU A 134 10.16 10.23 7.16
C LEU A 134 9.79 10.18 5.66
N ALA A 135 8.69 10.83 5.28
CA ALA A 135 8.30 10.96 3.87
C ALA A 135 9.34 11.76 3.06
N ALA A 136 9.83 12.88 3.60
CA ALA A 136 10.87 13.69 2.96
C ALA A 136 12.17 12.90 2.76
N LEU A 137 12.62 12.16 3.79
CA LEU A 137 13.77 11.26 3.69
C LEU A 137 13.57 10.22 2.59
N SER A 138 12.38 9.62 2.51
CA SER A 138 12.06 8.65 1.47
C SER A 138 12.13 9.25 0.06
N VAL A 139 11.67 10.50 -0.12
CA VAL A 139 11.80 11.23 -1.39
C VAL A 139 13.26 11.47 -1.75
N VAL A 140 14.10 11.90 -0.80
CA VAL A 140 15.53 12.16 -1.04
C VAL A 140 16.26 10.86 -1.41
N MET A 141 15.99 9.77 -0.71
CA MET A 141 16.56 8.45 -1.03
C MET A 141 16.17 7.96 -2.43
N ARG A 142 15.10 8.51 -3.01
CA ARG A 142 14.58 8.20 -4.35
C ARG A 142 15.00 9.19 -5.43
N TYR A 143 16.09 9.93 -5.25
CA TYR A 143 16.57 10.88 -6.27
C TYR A 143 16.74 10.24 -7.67
N LYS A 144 17.09 8.95 -7.76
CA LYS A 144 17.22 8.22 -9.04
C LYS A 144 15.91 8.12 -9.83
N SER A 145 14.75 8.30 -9.20
CA SER A 145 13.46 8.39 -9.91
C SER A 145 13.38 9.60 -10.85
N THR A 146 14.30 10.57 -10.73
CA THR A 146 14.44 11.68 -11.69
C THR A 146 14.99 11.24 -13.05
N GLU A 147 15.74 10.13 -13.08
CA GLU A 147 16.32 9.54 -14.29
C GLU A 147 15.41 8.47 -14.92
N ALA A 148 14.29 8.16 -14.27
CA ALA A 148 13.33 7.17 -14.75
C ALA A 148 12.44 7.71 -15.89
N GLY A 149 11.53 6.87 -16.38
CA GLY A 149 10.57 7.25 -17.42
C GLY A 149 9.72 8.48 -17.03
N SER A 150 9.15 9.15 -18.04
CA SER A 150 8.46 10.44 -17.86
C SER A 150 7.41 10.43 -16.74
N LEU A 151 6.64 9.35 -16.61
CA LEU A 151 5.61 9.23 -15.58
C LEU A 151 6.20 9.17 -14.16
N ALA A 152 7.21 8.33 -13.93
CA ALA A 152 7.85 8.21 -12.61
C ALA A 152 8.52 9.52 -12.18
N ARG A 153 9.14 10.22 -13.14
CA ARG A 153 9.72 11.55 -12.91
C ARG A 153 8.67 12.59 -12.53
N THR A 154 7.53 12.63 -13.23
CA THR A 154 6.43 13.56 -12.89
C THR A 154 5.86 13.27 -11.49
N LEU A 155 5.59 12.00 -11.17
CA LEU A 155 5.09 11.61 -9.85
C LEU A 155 6.09 11.95 -8.74
N TYR A 156 7.38 11.77 -8.98
CA TYR A 156 8.44 12.18 -8.06
C TYR A 156 8.37 13.67 -7.74
N TYR A 157 8.25 14.54 -8.75
CA TYR A 157 8.14 15.98 -8.53
C TYR A 157 6.85 16.39 -7.83
N ILE A 158 5.71 15.77 -8.18
CA ILE A 158 4.45 15.99 -7.45
C ILE A 158 4.63 15.67 -5.97
N ARG A 159 5.23 14.52 -5.65
CA ARG A 159 5.49 14.12 -4.26
C ARG A 159 6.47 15.04 -3.55
N ALA A 160 7.58 15.40 -4.20
CA ALA A 160 8.61 16.27 -3.65
C ALA A 160 8.09 17.68 -3.36
N MET A 161 7.22 18.22 -4.22
CA MET A 161 6.63 19.55 -4.05
C MET A 161 5.44 19.55 -3.10
N ALA A 162 4.68 18.46 -3.00
CA ALA A 162 3.53 18.39 -2.10
C ALA A 162 3.92 18.65 -0.64
N LEU A 163 5.05 18.10 -0.17
CA LEU A 163 5.50 18.28 1.22
C LEU A 163 5.68 19.75 1.63
N PRO A 164 6.56 20.55 0.98
CA PRO A 164 6.74 21.96 1.35
C PRO A 164 5.48 22.79 1.13
N VAL A 165 4.70 22.52 0.06
CA VAL A 165 3.46 23.25 -0.22
C VAL A 165 2.43 23.02 0.88
N VAL A 166 2.29 21.80 1.40
CA VAL A 166 1.40 21.50 2.52
C VAL A 166 1.77 22.32 3.76
N PHE A 167 3.06 22.36 4.13
CA PHE A 167 3.49 23.16 5.28
C PHE A 167 3.27 24.67 5.07
N MET A 168 3.49 25.16 3.85
CA MET A 168 3.22 26.56 3.51
C MET A 168 1.73 26.90 3.60
N LEU A 169 0.86 25.98 3.21
CA LEU A 169 -0.60 26.17 3.23
C LEU A 169 -1.21 26.01 4.63
N ILE A 170 -0.57 25.29 5.55
CA ILE A 170 -1.03 25.20 6.95
C ILE A 170 -0.71 26.49 7.72
N TYR A 171 0.34 27.22 7.34
CA TYR A 171 0.81 28.40 8.08
C TYR A 171 -0.23 29.53 8.27
N PRO A 172 -1.08 29.89 7.28
CA PRO A 172 -2.01 31.01 7.41
C PRO A 172 -3.23 30.75 8.33
N ASP A 173 -3.44 29.50 8.78
CA ASP A 173 -4.53 29.11 9.70
C ASP A 173 -5.92 29.55 9.21
N SER A 174 -6.16 29.46 7.90
CA SER A 174 -7.46 29.78 7.29
C SER A 174 -8.17 28.51 6.80
N PRO A 175 -9.51 28.42 6.90
CA PRO A 175 -10.24 27.24 6.45
C PRO A 175 -10.01 26.89 4.98
N LEU A 176 -9.83 27.90 4.13
CA LEU A 176 -9.54 27.69 2.70
C LEU A 176 -8.14 27.10 2.49
N THR A 177 -7.14 27.60 3.20
CA THR A 177 -5.77 27.11 3.09
C THR A 177 -5.62 25.71 3.68
N ASP A 178 -6.39 25.37 4.72
CA ASP A 178 -6.42 24.01 5.28
C ASP A 178 -7.02 22.99 4.31
N ILE A 179 -8.13 23.34 3.64
CA ILE A 179 -8.72 22.50 2.60
C ILE A 179 -7.74 22.30 1.45
N ALA A 180 -7.08 23.39 1.01
CA ALA A 180 -6.06 23.30 -0.03
C ALA A 180 -4.88 22.42 0.40
N ALA A 181 -4.40 22.57 1.64
CA ALA A 181 -3.34 21.76 2.21
C ALA A 181 -3.72 20.28 2.24
N LEU A 182 -4.95 19.95 2.66
CA LEU A 182 -5.47 18.58 2.64
C LEU A 182 -5.49 18.00 1.22
N VAL A 183 -5.96 18.76 0.23
CA VAL A 183 -6.00 18.30 -1.17
C VAL A 183 -4.59 18.02 -1.68
N VAL A 184 -3.63 18.93 -1.46
CA VAL A 184 -2.23 18.74 -1.87
C VAL A 184 -1.59 17.57 -1.12
N PHE A 185 -1.88 17.43 0.17
CA PHE A 185 -1.41 16.31 0.99
C PHE A 185 -1.88 14.97 0.43
N MET A 186 -3.18 14.84 0.15
CA MET A 186 -3.76 13.63 -0.43
C MET A 186 -3.21 13.34 -1.84
N ALA A 187 -3.02 14.37 -2.67
CA ALA A 187 -2.39 14.21 -3.98
C ALA A 187 -0.94 13.68 -3.86
N GLY A 188 -0.19 14.18 -2.86
CA GLY A 188 1.14 13.68 -2.53
C GLY A 188 1.14 12.20 -2.13
N LEU A 189 0.20 11.78 -1.28
CA LEU A 189 0.06 10.36 -0.90
C LEU A 189 -0.28 9.45 -2.08
N ILE A 190 -1.17 9.92 -2.97
CA ILE A 190 -1.52 9.19 -4.19
C ILE A 190 -0.30 9.07 -5.11
N ALA A 191 0.46 10.15 -5.30
CA ALA A 191 1.67 10.13 -6.11
C ALA A 191 2.71 9.15 -5.57
N ASP A 192 2.89 9.10 -4.25
CA ASP A 192 3.79 8.15 -3.57
C ASP A 192 3.33 6.69 -3.80
N ARG A 193 2.03 6.44 -3.75
CA ARG A 193 1.46 5.12 -4.03
C ARG A 193 1.59 4.71 -5.50
N LEU A 194 1.46 5.64 -6.43
CA LEU A 194 1.68 5.39 -7.85
C LEU A 194 3.16 5.13 -8.15
N LEU A 195 4.08 5.85 -7.51
CA LEU A 195 5.52 5.57 -7.58
C LEU A 195 5.83 4.15 -7.10
N PHE A 196 5.21 3.73 -6.00
CA PHE A 196 5.32 2.36 -5.51
C PHE A 196 4.95 1.33 -6.58
N TYR A 197 3.86 1.56 -7.33
CA TYR A 197 3.49 0.68 -8.45
C TYR A 197 4.46 0.72 -9.63
N CYS A 198 5.09 1.85 -9.91
CA CYS A 198 6.12 1.93 -10.95
C CYS A 198 7.38 1.12 -10.61
N ASP A 199 7.69 0.98 -9.32
CA ASP A 199 8.90 0.29 -8.88
C ASP A 199 8.70 -1.20 -8.58
N ILE A 200 7.46 -1.67 -8.50
CA ILE A 200 7.14 -3.09 -8.36
C ILE A 200 7.55 -3.86 -9.61
N ARG A 201 8.36 -4.91 -9.43
CA ARG A 201 8.81 -5.82 -10.49
C ARG A 201 8.40 -7.25 -10.14
N PRO A 202 7.14 -7.64 -10.40
CA PRO A 202 6.68 -8.98 -10.09
C PRO A 202 7.39 -9.98 -11.02
N PRO A 203 7.66 -11.22 -10.56
CA PRO A 203 8.30 -12.24 -11.36
C PRO A 203 7.43 -12.56 -12.57
N ASN A 204 7.95 -12.24 -13.74
CA ASN A 204 7.29 -12.50 -15.01
C ASN A 204 7.52 -13.95 -15.42
N ILE A 205 6.44 -14.68 -15.71
CA ILE A 205 6.51 -16.08 -16.14
C ILE A 205 7.30 -16.21 -17.44
N LYS A 206 7.19 -15.23 -18.34
CA LYS A 206 7.95 -15.23 -19.60
C LYS A 206 9.45 -15.20 -19.32
N ASP A 207 9.90 -14.30 -18.46
CA ASP A 207 11.32 -14.15 -18.14
C ASP A 207 11.86 -15.41 -17.46
N ARG A 208 11.09 -16.02 -16.55
CA ARG A 208 11.46 -17.31 -15.94
C ARG A 208 11.51 -18.46 -16.95
N LEU A 209 10.57 -18.49 -17.91
CA LEU A 209 10.53 -19.52 -18.94
C LEU A 209 11.73 -19.39 -19.86
N THR A 210 12.07 -18.16 -20.28
CA THR A 210 13.25 -17.86 -21.09
C THR A 210 14.53 -18.25 -20.34
N GLU A 211 14.68 -17.85 -19.08
CA GLU A 211 15.86 -18.18 -18.27
C GLU A 211 16.00 -19.70 -18.05
N HIS A 212 14.88 -20.40 -17.85
CA HIS A 212 14.89 -21.86 -17.73
C HIS A 212 15.26 -22.55 -19.04
N LEU A 213 14.73 -22.09 -20.17
CA LEU A 213 15.03 -22.61 -21.50
C LEU A 213 16.49 -22.34 -21.88
N GLU A 214 17.03 -21.16 -21.58
CA GLU A 214 18.45 -20.82 -21.80
C GLU A 214 19.36 -21.74 -20.98
N LYS A 215 19.07 -21.93 -19.68
CA LYS A 215 19.85 -22.86 -18.83
C LYS A 215 19.78 -24.30 -19.31
N GLU A 216 18.59 -24.77 -19.72
CA GLU A 216 18.44 -26.11 -20.32
C GLU A 216 19.24 -26.26 -21.61
N TYR A 217 19.22 -25.24 -22.47
CA TYR A 217 19.95 -25.21 -23.72
C TYR A 217 21.46 -25.21 -23.49
N GLU A 218 21.98 -24.36 -22.60
CA GLU A 218 23.40 -24.32 -22.23
C GLU A 218 23.87 -25.66 -21.68
N LYS A 219 23.09 -26.27 -20.78
CA LYS A 219 23.39 -27.59 -20.23
C LYS A 219 23.46 -28.67 -21.31
N LYS A 220 22.58 -28.62 -22.32
CA LYS A 220 22.60 -29.55 -23.46
C LYS A 220 23.82 -29.30 -24.36
N ARG A 221 24.15 -28.03 -24.64
CA ARG A 221 25.32 -27.62 -25.43
C ARG A 221 26.63 -28.06 -24.77
N ASP A 222 26.77 -27.87 -23.47
CA ASP A 222 27.98 -28.27 -22.73
C ASP A 222 28.15 -29.78 -22.70
N LYS A 223 27.04 -30.53 -22.56
CA LYS A 223 27.05 -31.98 -22.67
C LYS A 223 27.47 -32.46 -24.07
N GLN A 224 27.04 -31.75 -25.13
CA GLN A 224 27.48 -32.05 -26.50
C GLN A 224 28.96 -31.74 -26.71
N ARG A 225 29.48 -30.64 -26.16
CA ARG A 225 30.92 -30.29 -26.22
C ARG A 225 31.78 -31.33 -25.51
N GLN A 226 31.37 -31.76 -24.31
CA GLN A 226 32.02 -32.85 -23.58
C GLN A 226 32.02 -34.16 -24.37
N ASN A 227 30.88 -34.54 -24.96
CA ASN A 227 30.78 -35.75 -25.78
C ASN A 227 31.59 -35.67 -27.07
N ALA A 228 31.81 -34.46 -27.61
CA ALA A 228 32.64 -34.23 -28.79
C ALA A 228 34.14 -34.14 -28.47
N GLY A 229 34.54 -34.26 -27.20
CA GLY A 229 35.95 -34.15 -26.78
C GLY A 229 36.52 -32.73 -26.88
N ILE A 230 35.65 -31.72 -26.96
CA ILE A 230 36.03 -30.31 -27.04
C ILE A 230 35.96 -29.75 -25.61
N SER A 231 37.12 -29.58 -24.97
CA SER A 231 37.24 -28.91 -23.66
C SER A 231 37.26 -27.40 -23.83
#